data_AF-A0A2C9JPV6-F1
#
_entry.id   AF-A0A2C9JPV6-F1
#
_cell.length_a   1.000
_cell.length_b   1.000
_cell.length_c   1.000
_cell.angle_alpha   90.00
_cell.angle_beta   90.00
_cell.angle_gamma   90.00
#
_symmetry.space_group_name_H-M   'P 1'
#
loop_
_entity.id
_entity.type
_entity.pdbx_description
1 polymer ?
#
loop_
_entity_poly.entity_id
_entity_poly.type
_entity_poly.pdbx_seq_one_letter_code
_entity_poly.pdbx_strand_id
1 'polypeptide(L)'
;MAPAATFDEYNLIFFSELVIDVQPNVISAEITAQLVINCSITNNQVQHLDVIRSLTLSRYNETLKEFFDLLTLEAKTLNLSQLVQLHHAQISFGNLSISLTLHNPTQFDAKVYKCKVDGDKTNAANSSIVAKKEVEYRTNTTALIEEIRRLKVVEKNDQCTLKNEELTASHYRTKVHFVGSSNVIKELIEPLTLTCSLQQFNRNLVVTSTALKTAIFTFDRDNDVSSGYNCAERSSGAWWYIGCFESNLNGQWEKTNVVVAAINKDQPVVTTKQESNFNMAKGELSDTKTKASFIEVSWSYLKSSESGKYFCGAHVMGPDGRSERLNEMLAITVLNPTLDDVVKVIPKLFSEADTEKKNILENKRKIYTIQEDIYSKQQNIISIKDGLDSNRQNINTIKDDLETSRRNIKSITDDLNVNKQSIASQNEELNTLRQIVNSIKDDLRTNKQSLQNITEEVNTNKQNINQLKEDLKTNNQKIQNIIEDVSTNRLNIMNINKDLNTSQQSLRRLETDLETKLANFSVALTSLEEKIKKVS
;
A
#
# COMPACT_ATOMS: atom_id res chain seq x y z
N MET A 1 -48.91 13.14 76.45
CA MET A 1 -48.33 14.26 75.70
C MET A 1 -47.66 13.70 74.47
N ALA A 2 -48.36 13.76 73.34
CA ALA A 2 -47.75 13.65 72.03
C ALA A 2 -47.21 15.04 71.63
N PRO A 3 -46.25 15.09 70.70
CA PRO A 3 -46.41 15.99 69.58
C PRO A 3 -46.55 15.17 68.29
N ALA A 4 -47.53 15.60 67.51
CA ALA A 4 -47.79 15.16 66.15
C ALA A 4 -46.61 15.52 65.25
N ALA A 5 -46.10 14.54 64.50
CA ALA A 5 -45.38 14.81 63.27
C ALA A 5 -46.38 14.60 62.14
N THR A 6 -46.62 15.69 61.43
CA THR A 6 -47.52 15.83 60.29
C THR A 6 -47.13 14.87 59.17
N PHE A 7 -48.15 14.19 58.65
CA PHE A 7 -48.13 13.57 57.33
C PHE A 7 -47.82 14.66 56.31
N ASP A 8 -46.64 14.61 55.69
CA ASP A 8 -46.42 15.23 54.38
C ASP A 8 -46.61 14.14 53.32
N GLU A 9 -47.68 14.31 52.56
CA GLU A 9 -48.04 13.51 51.39
C GLU A 9 -46.85 13.39 50.43
N TYR A 10 -46.60 12.14 50.04
CA TYR A 10 -45.78 11.78 48.89
C TYR A 10 -46.30 12.49 47.62
N ASN A 11 -45.76 13.67 47.31
CA ASN A 11 -45.65 14.14 45.93
C ASN A 11 -44.40 13.52 45.31
N LEU A 12 -44.48 12.22 45.01
CA LEU A 12 -43.60 11.55 44.06
C LEU A 12 -43.93 12.12 42.67
N ILE A 13 -43.36 13.27 42.35
CA ILE A 13 -43.25 13.71 40.97
C ILE A 13 -42.31 12.68 40.31
N PHE A 14 -42.88 11.74 39.55
CA PHE A 14 -42.11 10.84 38.69
C PHE A 14 -41.44 11.69 37.61
N PHE A 15 -40.28 12.24 37.92
CA PHE A 15 -39.43 12.86 36.92
C PHE A 15 -38.94 11.75 35.98
N SER A 16 -39.26 11.94 34.72
CA SER A 16 -38.80 11.10 33.62
C SER A 16 -37.30 11.33 33.41
N GLU A 17 -36.50 10.37 33.86
CA GLU A 17 -35.04 10.41 33.84
C GLU A 17 -34.51 9.52 32.71
N LEU A 18 -33.43 9.97 32.05
CA LEU A 18 -32.65 9.14 31.14
C LEU A 18 -31.92 8.10 31.97
N VAL A 19 -32.30 6.82 31.83
CA VAL A 19 -31.77 5.75 32.66
C VAL A 19 -30.80 4.90 31.85
N ILE A 20 -29.65 4.61 32.47
CA ILE A 20 -28.77 3.53 32.04
C ILE A 20 -28.61 2.52 33.18
N ASP A 21 -29.06 1.30 32.94
CA ASP A 21 -28.95 0.17 33.87
C ASP A 21 -28.03 -0.91 33.28
N VAL A 22 -27.20 -1.50 34.14
CA VAL A 22 -26.26 -2.54 33.72
C VAL A 22 -26.28 -3.70 34.70
N GLN A 23 -26.55 -4.90 34.19
CA GLN A 23 -26.71 -6.12 35.00
C GLN A 23 -25.87 -7.30 34.46
N PRO A 24 -25.02 -7.94 35.28
CA PRO A 24 -24.56 -7.47 36.60
C PRO A 24 -23.60 -6.28 36.48
N ASN A 25 -23.51 -5.45 37.53
CA ASN A 25 -22.59 -4.30 37.59
C ASN A 25 -21.12 -4.71 37.80
N VAL A 26 -20.88 -5.96 38.21
CA VAL A 26 -19.56 -6.58 38.34
C VAL A 26 -19.54 -7.84 37.49
N ILE A 27 -18.56 -7.97 36.61
CA ILE A 27 -18.40 -9.13 35.73
C ILE A 27 -17.09 -9.88 36.02
N SER A 28 -17.08 -11.17 35.73
CA SER A 28 -15.85 -11.97 35.59
C SER A 28 -15.99 -12.93 34.42
N ALA A 29 -14.88 -13.18 33.74
CA ALA A 29 -14.86 -13.99 32.52
C ALA A 29 -15.25 -15.46 32.78
N GLU A 30 -15.14 -15.94 34.02
CA GLU A 30 -15.35 -17.34 34.39
C GLU A 30 -16.78 -17.69 34.83
N ILE A 31 -17.56 -16.71 35.30
CA ILE A 31 -18.90 -16.97 35.89
C ILE A 31 -20.01 -16.08 35.33
N THR A 32 -19.69 -14.97 34.65
CA THR A 32 -20.73 -14.10 34.10
C THR A 32 -21.14 -14.61 32.72
N ALA A 33 -22.33 -15.19 32.61
CA ALA A 33 -22.83 -15.69 31.33
C ALA A 33 -23.27 -14.57 30.38
N GLN A 34 -23.83 -13.49 30.91
CA GLN A 34 -24.38 -12.38 30.13
C GLN A 34 -24.21 -11.05 30.87
N LEU A 35 -23.91 -9.99 30.12
CA LEU A 35 -23.93 -8.59 30.58
C LEU A 35 -25.01 -7.86 29.79
N VAL A 36 -26.01 -7.33 30.46
CA VAL A 36 -27.13 -6.59 29.85
C VAL A 36 -26.98 -5.11 30.15
N ILE A 37 -26.95 -4.28 29.10
CA ILE A 37 -26.91 -2.82 29.17
C ILE A 37 -28.22 -2.27 28.62
N ASN A 38 -29.03 -1.70 29.50
CA ASN A 38 -30.29 -1.06 29.16
C ASN A 38 -30.13 0.45 29.16
N CYS A 39 -30.45 1.09 28.05
CA CYS A 39 -30.49 2.54 27.87
C CYS A 39 -31.93 2.91 27.50
N SER A 40 -32.64 3.61 28.37
CA SER A 40 -34.05 3.90 28.17
C SER A 40 -34.46 5.27 28.72
N ILE A 41 -35.58 5.77 28.22
CA ILE A 41 -36.22 6.98 28.71
C ILE A 41 -37.45 6.55 29.50
N THR A 42 -37.46 6.84 30.81
CA THR A 42 -38.65 6.58 31.62
C THR A 42 -39.76 7.56 31.24
N ASN A 43 -41.00 7.09 31.05
CA ASN A 43 -42.18 7.92 30.70
C ASN A 43 -42.11 8.74 29.39
N ASN A 44 -41.23 8.41 28.44
CA ASN A 44 -41.11 9.06 27.12
C ASN A 44 -40.90 10.60 27.14
N GLN A 45 -40.52 11.15 28.28
CA GLN A 45 -40.17 12.55 28.45
C GLN A 45 -38.77 12.62 29.04
N VAL A 46 -38.02 13.68 28.77
CA VAL A 46 -36.73 13.92 29.43
C VAL A 46 -36.72 15.39 29.82
N GLN A 47 -36.33 15.69 31.06
CA GLN A 47 -36.28 17.08 31.54
C GLN A 47 -35.60 17.99 30.52
N HIS A 48 -36.23 19.10 30.15
CA HIS A 48 -35.69 20.10 29.23
C HIS A 48 -35.51 19.65 27.77
N LEU A 49 -36.29 18.68 27.28
CA LEU A 49 -36.43 18.37 25.85
C LEU A 49 -37.91 18.22 25.49
N ASP A 50 -38.39 18.97 24.50
CA ASP A 50 -39.79 18.94 24.04
C ASP A 50 -39.98 17.93 22.90
N VAL A 51 -38.95 17.74 22.08
CA VAL A 51 -38.94 16.74 21.00
C VAL A 51 -37.68 15.89 21.13
N ILE A 52 -37.87 14.57 21.28
CA ILE A 52 -36.78 13.60 21.27
C ILE A 52 -36.50 13.22 19.81
N ARG A 53 -35.23 13.32 19.39
CA ARG A 53 -34.78 12.93 18.05
C ARG A 53 -34.16 11.55 18.03
N SER A 54 -33.29 11.27 18.98
CA SER A 54 -32.60 9.97 19.03
C SER A 54 -32.16 9.59 20.43
N LEU A 55 -32.02 8.28 20.63
CA LEU A 55 -31.41 7.66 21.80
C LEU A 55 -30.18 6.88 21.35
N THR A 56 -29.03 7.13 21.97
CA THR A 56 -27.74 6.56 21.59
C THR A 56 -27.07 5.87 22.77
N LEU A 57 -26.69 4.61 22.58
CA LEU A 57 -25.86 3.85 23.51
C LEU A 57 -24.42 3.86 23.01
N SER A 58 -23.49 4.33 23.84
CA SER A 58 -22.06 4.41 23.54
C SER A 58 -21.23 3.65 24.57
N ARG A 59 -20.02 3.22 24.19
CA ARG A 59 -19.03 2.60 25.08
C ARG A 59 -17.74 3.41 25.08
N TYR A 60 -17.14 3.60 26.26
CA TYR A 60 -15.90 4.32 26.40
C TYR A 60 -14.71 3.53 25.85
N ASN A 61 -13.88 4.18 25.06
CA ASN A 61 -12.62 3.66 24.57
C ASN A 61 -11.46 4.33 25.33
N GLU A 62 -10.71 3.53 26.10
CA GLU A 62 -9.59 4.03 26.91
C GLU A 62 -8.38 4.49 26.07
N THR A 63 -8.15 3.86 24.91
CA THR A 63 -7.03 4.18 24.02
C THR A 63 -7.19 5.57 23.40
N LEU A 64 -8.39 5.88 22.92
CA LEU A 64 -8.71 7.13 22.23
C LEU A 64 -9.30 8.19 23.16
N LYS A 65 -9.61 7.84 24.41
CA LYS A 65 -10.23 8.71 25.42
C LYS A 65 -11.57 9.32 24.99
N GLU A 66 -12.32 8.60 24.15
CA GLU A 66 -13.61 9.04 23.60
C GLU A 66 -14.68 7.95 23.74
N PHE A 67 -15.94 8.34 23.58
CA PHE A 67 -17.07 7.40 23.56
C PHE A 67 -17.40 7.04 22.11
N PHE A 68 -17.47 5.75 21.82
CA PHE A 68 -17.95 5.24 20.55
C PHE A 68 -19.42 4.88 20.63
N ASP A 69 -20.22 5.48 19.76
CA ASP A 69 -21.63 5.17 19.62
C ASP A 69 -21.77 3.76 19.05
N LEU A 70 -22.41 2.88 19.80
CA LEU A 70 -22.65 1.49 19.42
C LEU A 70 -23.95 1.37 18.64
N LEU A 71 -25.01 1.95 19.20
CA LEU A 71 -26.38 1.84 18.72
C LEU A 71 -27.04 3.22 18.81
N THR A 72 -27.73 3.63 17.75
CA THR A 72 -28.55 4.84 17.72
C THR A 72 -29.95 4.50 17.25
N LEU A 73 -30.95 4.79 18.08
CA LEU A 73 -32.36 4.64 17.78
C LEU A 73 -32.95 6.00 17.43
N GLU A 74 -33.50 6.13 16.22
CA GLU A 74 -34.23 7.33 15.83
C GLU A 74 -35.65 7.29 16.40
N ALA A 75 -36.05 8.35 17.12
CA ALA A 75 -37.29 8.39 17.88
C ALA A 75 -38.56 8.38 17.01
N LYS A 76 -38.51 8.98 15.81
CA LYS A 76 -39.67 9.10 14.91
C LYS A 76 -39.90 7.84 14.08
N THR A 77 -38.83 7.29 13.51
CA THR A 77 -38.90 6.15 12.58
C THR A 77 -38.79 4.81 13.31
N LEU A 78 -38.33 4.83 14.57
CA LEU A 78 -37.94 3.65 15.35
C LEU A 78 -36.89 2.79 14.61
N ASN A 79 -36.12 3.39 13.71
CA ASN A 79 -35.00 2.70 13.08
C ASN A 79 -33.80 2.67 14.02
N LEU A 80 -33.30 1.47 14.28
CA LEU A 80 -32.06 1.25 14.99
C LEU A 80 -30.89 1.17 13.99
N SER A 81 -29.91 2.05 14.16
CA SER A 81 -28.64 2.03 13.45
C SER A 81 -27.56 1.40 14.32
N GLN A 82 -26.98 0.29 13.87
CA GLN A 82 -25.79 -0.29 14.47
C GLN A 82 -24.54 0.30 13.82
N LEU A 83 -23.76 1.06 14.61
CA LEU A 83 -22.62 1.83 14.11
C LEU A 83 -21.29 1.06 14.23
N VAL A 84 -21.26 0.00 15.05
CA VAL A 84 -20.09 -0.85 15.28
C VAL A 84 -20.51 -2.32 15.22
N GLN A 85 -19.67 -3.18 14.63
CA GLN A 85 -19.90 -4.62 14.63
C GLN A 85 -19.75 -5.18 16.06
N LEU A 86 -20.83 -5.79 16.58
CA LEU A 86 -20.89 -6.37 17.91
C LEU A 86 -20.92 -7.90 17.78
N HIS A 87 -19.83 -8.56 18.17
CA HIS A 87 -19.73 -10.02 18.13
C HIS A 87 -20.33 -10.64 19.39
N HIS A 88 -21.09 -11.74 19.25
CA HIS A 88 -21.73 -12.46 20.36
C HIS A 88 -22.66 -11.58 21.21
N ALA A 89 -23.35 -10.64 20.55
CA ALA A 89 -24.28 -9.73 21.18
C ALA A 89 -25.71 -9.94 20.65
N GLN A 90 -26.69 -9.82 21.53
CA GLN A 90 -28.10 -9.73 21.18
C GLN A 90 -28.57 -8.29 21.43
N ILE A 91 -29.25 -7.72 20.44
CA ILE A 91 -29.78 -6.36 20.50
C ILE A 91 -31.31 -6.44 20.48
N SER A 92 -31.94 -5.78 21.43
CA SER A 92 -33.38 -5.54 21.41
C SER A 92 -33.64 -4.04 21.58
N PHE A 93 -34.67 -3.54 20.93
CA PHE A 93 -35.07 -2.15 21.04
C PHE A 93 -36.58 -2.03 21.04
N GLY A 94 -37.07 -0.93 21.58
CA GLY A 94 -38.48 -0.61 21.72
C GLY A 94 -38.68 0.89 21.65
N ASN A 95 -39.85 1.36 22.05
CA ASN A 95 -40.14 2.79 22.09
C ASN A 95 -39.17 3.49 23.06
N LEU A 96 -38.20 4.23 22.51
CA LEU A 96 -37.16 4.94 23.27
C LEU A 96 -36.41 4.07 24.30
N SER A 97 -36.15 2.82 23.93
CA SER A 97 -35.36 1.88 24.73
C SER A 97 -34.44 1.05 23.85
N ILE A 98 -33.17 0.93 24.27
CA ILE A 98 -32.15 0.07 23.67
C ILE A 98 -31.64 -0.88 24.76
N SER A 99 -31.62 -2.17 24.47
CA SER A 99 -31.04 -3.20 25.33
C SER A 99 -29.98 -3.97 24.55
N LEU A 100 -28.76 -3.97 25.08
CA LEU A 100 -27.61 -4.69 24.53
C LEU A 100 -27.22 -5.80 25.50
N THR A 101 -27.35 -7.06 25.06
CA THR A 101 -26.90 -8.23 25.81
C THR A 101 -25.60 -8.77 25.20
N LEU A 102 -24.51 -8.71 25.94
CA LEU A 102 -23.23 -9.32 25.57
C LEU A 102 -23.14 -10.71 26.20
N HIS A 103 -22.98 -11.75 25.38
CA HIS A 103 -22.79 -13.13 25.86
C HIS A 103 -21.32 -13.40 26.15
N ASN A 104 -21.03 -14.04 27.29
CA ASN A 104 -19.68 -14.35 27.79
C ASN A 104 -18.76 -13.10 27.86
N PRO A 105 -19.17 -12.05 28.59
CA PRO A 105 -18.41 -10.81 28.72
C PRO A 105 -17.04 -11.04 29.35
N THR A 106 -16.07 -10.26 28.89
CA THR A 106 -14.66 -10.34 29.28
C THR A 106 -14.22 -9.07 30.00
N GLN A 107 -12.98 -9.03 30.49
CA GLN A 107 -12.41 -7.80 31.06
C GLN A 107 -12.47 -6.60 30.10
N PHE A 108 -12.51 -6.82 28.77
CA PHE A 108 -12.63 -5.73 27.79
C PHE A 108 -14.03 -5.11 27.74
N ASP A 109 -15.04 -5.81 28.26
CA ASP A 109 -16.43 -5.36 28.33
C ASP A 109 -16.74 -4.60 29.63
N ALA A 110 -15.84 -4.69 30.62
CA ALA A 110 -15.82 -3.87 31.83
C ALA A 110 -15.38 -2.44 31.49
N LYS A 111 -16.32 -1.67 30.94
CA LYS A 111 -16.13 -0.28 30.49
C LYS A 111 -17.21 0.63 31.04
N VAL A 112 -17.00 1.93 30.89
CA VAL A 112 -18.04 2.93 31.10
C VAL A 112 -18.95 2.96 29.87
N TYR A 113 -20.23 2.68 30.07
CA TYR A 113 -21.27 2.85 29.06
C TYR A 113 -21.97 4.18 29.27
N LYS A 114 -22.41 4.79 28.16
CA LYS A 114 -23.05 6.09 28.11
C LYS A 114 -24.35 5.98 27.33
N CYS A 115 -25.45 6.36 27.96
CA CYS A 115 -26.74 6.54 27.31
C CYS A 115 -26.90 8.04 27.05
N LYS A 116 -27.16 8.43 25.81
CA LYS A 116 -27.32 9.83 25.38
C LYS A 116 -28.66 9.98 24.67
N VAL A 117 -29.38 11.03 24.97
CA VAL A 117 -30.56 11.44 24.20
C VAL A 117 -30.30 12.80 23.56
N ASP A 118 -30.64 12.92 22.28
CA ASP A 118 -30.59 14.18 21.53
C ASP A 118 -32.00 14.64 21.21
N GLY A 119 -32.27 15.94 21.37
CA GLY A 119 -33.58 16.51 21.14
C GLY A 119 -33.56 18.03 21.00
N ASP A 120 -34.74 18.62 20.93
CA ASP A 120 -34.95 20.06 20.80
C ASP A 120 -35.69 20.62 22.01
N LYS A 121 -35.25 21.81 22.45
CA LYS A 121 -35.96 22.66 23.44
C LYS A 121 -36.97 23.56 22.75
N THR A 122 -37.88 24.16 23.52
CA THR A 122 -38.97 25.07 23.10
C THR A 122 -38.53 26.21 22.19
N ASN A 123 -37.23 26.53 22.17
CA ASN A 123 -36.63 27.60 21.38
C ASN A 123 -35.89 27.10 20.12
N ALA A 124 -36.14 25.85 19.66
CA ALA A 124 -35.45 25.18 18.55
C ALA A 124 -33.92 25.04 18.73
N ALA A 125 -33.44 25.09 19.98
CA ALA A 125 -32.04 24.86 20.30
C ALA A 125 -31.77 23.36 20.52
N ASN A 126 -30.80 22.83 19.79
CA ASN A 126 -30.33 21.45 19.95
C ASN A 126 -29.77 21.26 21.36
N SER A 127 -30.26 20.25 22.08
CA SER A 127 -29.77 19.91 23.42
C SER A 127 -29.62 18.40 23.55
N SER A 128 -28.67 17.98 24.39
CA SER A 128 -28.39 16.56 24.65
C SER A 128 -28.25 16.29 26.14
N ILE A 129 -28.79 15.17 26.59
CA ILE A 129 -28.71 14.72 27.99
C ILE A 129 -28.01 13.37 28.02
N VAL A 130 -27.21 13.13 29.05
CA VAL A 130 -26.31 11.98 29.12
C VAL A 130 -26.36 11.34 30.50
N ALA A 131 -26.46 10.01 30.55
CA ALA A 131 -26.29 9.19 31.73
C ALA A 131 -25.16 8.17 31.50
N LYS A 132 -24.40 7.81 32.54
CA LYS A 132 -23.26 6.89 32.45
C LYS A 132 -23.32 5.82 33.53
N LYS A 133 -22.84 4.61 33.20
CA LYS A 133 -22.68 3.51 34.15
C LYS A 133 -21.38 2.78 33.89
N GLU A 134 -20.64 2.49 34.96
CA GLU A 134 -19.41 1.70 34.91
C GLU A 134 -19.70 0.24 35.24
N VAL A 135 -19.00 -0.67 34.56
CA VAL A 135 -18.99 -2.10 34.81
C VAL A 135 -17.62 -2.48 35.37
N GLU A 136 -17.58 -3.04 36.58
CA GLU A 136 -16.35 -3.45 37.23
C GLU A 136 -15.94 -4.88 36.84
N TYR A 137 -14.64 -5.17 36.79
CA TYR A 137 -14.10 -6.53 36.59
C TYR A 137 -13.46 -7.07 37.89
N ARG A 138 -13.79 -8.30 38.32
CA ARG A 138 -13.15 -8.96 39.48
C ARG A 138 -12.66 -10.37 39.18
N THR A 139 -11.46 -10.72 39.64
CA THR A 139 -10.90 -12.09 39.57
C THR A 139 -11.05 -12.77 40.93
N ASN A 140 -11.98 -13.73 41.07
CA ASN A 140 -12.40 -14.23 42.38
C ASN A 140 -11.62 -15.46 42.91
N THR A 141 -10.30 -15.49 42.74
CA THR A 141 -9.46 -16.59 43.25
C THR A 141 -9.29 -16.54 44.78
N THR A 142 -9.48 -15.37 45.40
CA THR A 142 -9.26 -15.16 46.85
C THR A 142 -10.42 -15.67 47.72
N ALA A 143 -11.66 -15.61 47.24
CA ALA A 143 -12.83 -16.06 48.02
C ALA A 143 -12.93 -17.59 48.15
N LEU A 144 -12.47 -18.34 47.13
CA LEU A 144 -12.45 -19.81 47.17
C LEU A 144 -11.32 -20.36 48.07
N ILE A 145 -10.16 -19.70 48.11
CA ILE A 145 -9.02 -20.13 48.93
C ILE A 145 -9.31 -19.96 50.42
N GLU A 146 -10.02 -18.90 50.82
CA GLU A 146 -10.36 -18.70 52.24
C GLU A 146 -11.48 -19.61 52.74
N GLU A 147 -12.44 -19.99 51.88
CA GLU A 147 -13.48 -20.95 52.28
C GLU A 147 -12.89 -22.37 52.48
N ILE A 148 -11.87 -22.74 51.69
CA ILE A 148 -11.14 -24.01 51.84
C ILE A 148 -10.26 -24.03 53.11
N ARG A 149 -9.66 -22.89 53.50
CA ARG A 149 -8.91 -22.78 54.77
C ARG A 149 -9.83 -22.83 55.98
N ARG A 150 -11.03 -22.28 55.88
CA ARG A 150 -12.01 -22.24 56.98
C ARG A 150 -12.59 -23.61 57.33
N LEU A 151 -12.62 -24.56 56.38
CA LEU A 151 -13.09 -25.93 56.59
C LEU A 151 -12.04 -26.86 57.26
N LYS A 152 -10.85 -26.35 57.58
CA LYS A 152 -9.72 -27.15 58.11
C LYS A 152 -9.37 -26.82 59.58
N VAL A 153 -10.36 -26.79 60.47
CA VAL A 153 -10.11 -26.78 61.92
C VAL A 153 -10.97 -27.83 62.61
N VAL A 154 -10.41 -29.02 62.82
CA VAL A 154 -10.59 -29.91 64.00
C VAL A 154 -9.49 -31.00 63.94
N GLU A 155 -8.63 -30.99 64.97
CA GLU A 155 -7.93 -32.12 65.67
C GLU A 155 -7.19 -33.22 64.89
N LYS A 156 -6.06 -33.77 65.34
CA LYS A 156 -5.07 -33.55 66.40
C LYS A 156 -3.92 -34.54 66.11
N ASN A 157 -2.75 -34.24 66.70
CA ASN A 157 -1.67 -35.13 67.10
C ASN A 157 -1.75 -36.61 66.71
N ASP A 158 -0.68 -37.13 66.10
CA ASP A 158 0.04 -38.23 66.73
C ASP A 158 1.52 -38.26 66.34
N GLN A 159 2.30 -38.58 67.36
CA GLN A 159 3.75 -38.64 67.44
C GLN A 159 4.18 -40.08 67.17
N CYS A 160 5.23 -40.32 66.37
CA CYS A 160 6.12 -41.45 66.62
C CYS A 160 7.46 -41.32 65.87
N THR A 161 8.52 -41.31 66.67
CA THR A 161 9.93 -41.50 66.32
C THR A 161 10.25 -42.98 66.09
N LEU A 162 11.10 -43.29 65.10
CA LEU A 162 11.86 -44.53 65.07
C LEU A 162 13.36 -44.21 64.92
N LYS A 163 14.10 -44.62 65.95
CA LYS A 163 15.57 -44.65 66.01
C LYS A 163 16.10 -45.61 64.94
N ASN A 164 17.30 -45.35 64.44
CA ASN A 164 18.16 -46.45 63.99
C ASN A 164 19.54 -46.31 64.64
N GLU A 165 19.93 -47.42 65.23
CA GLU A 165 21.13 -47.67 66.01
C GLU A 165 22.38 -47.74 65.13
N GLU A 166 23.49 -47.41 65.77
CA GLU A 166 24.85 -47.64 65.31
C GLU A 166 25.28 -49.10 65.51
N LEU A 167 26.36 -49.44 64.80
CA LEU A 167 27.24 -50.62 64.92
C LEU A 167 26.75 -51.85 64.12
N THR A 168 27.59 -52.58 63.38
CA THR A 168 28.97 -52.98 63.66
C THR A 168 29.76 -53.29 62.38
N ALA A 169 31.07 -53.05 62.44
CA ALA A 169 32.04 -53.55 61.48
C ALA A 169 32.03 -55.09 61.36
N SER A 170 32.02 -55.62 60.13
CA SER A 170 32.66 -56.92 59.82
C SER A 170 32.82 -57.14 58.31
N HIS A 171 34.04 -57.55 57.91
CA HIS A 171 34.43 -58.20 56.64
C HIS A 171 34.34 -57.39 55.33
N TYR A 172 35.48 -56.82 54.91
CA TYR A 172 35.69 -56.26 53.57
C TYR A 172 35.62 -57.35 52.48
N ARG A 173 34.45 -57.51 51.86
CA ARG A 173 34.26 -58.19 50.57
C ARG A 173 33.63 -57.21 49.58
N THR A 174 34.08 -57.25 48.33
CA THR A 174 33.46 -56.50 47.23
C THR A 174 31.97 -56.84 47.17
N LYS A 175 31.09 -55.84 47.30
CA LYS A 175 29.64 -56.02 47.35
C LYS A 175 28.95 -55.10 46.34
N VAL A 176 27.94 -55.59 45.65
CA VAL A 176 27.05 -54.77 44.81
C VAL A 176 26.16 -53.96 45.73
N HIS A 177 25.94 -52.69 45.42
CA HIS A 177 25.03 -51.82 46.14
C HIS A 177 23.82 -51.52 45.25
N PHE A 178 22.63 -51.83 45.74
CA PHE A 178 21.41 -51.66 44.95
C PHE A 178 20.35 -50.93 45.78
N VAL A 179 19.98 -49.73 45.32
CA VAL A 179 19.10 -48.81 46.06
C VAL A 179 18.04 -48.25 45.14
N GLY A 180 16.82 -48.16 45.66
CA GLY A 180 15.72 -47.43 45.04
C GLY A 180 15.51 -46.08 45.70
N SER A 181 14.96 -45.12 44.94
CA SER A 181 14.52 -43.82 45.47
C SER A 181 13.51 -43.97 46.60
N SER A 182 12.70 -45.03 46.56
CA SER A 182 11.88 -45.54 47.66
C SER A 182 11.58 -47.02 47.43
N ASN A 183 11.29 -47.76 48.50
CA ASN A 183 10.86 -49.16 48.43
C ASN A 183 9.33 -49.28 48.29
N VAL A 184 8.60 -48.21 48.61
CA VAL A 184 7.15 -48.10 48.48
C VAL A 184 6.85 -46.87 47.63
N ILE A 185 6.10 -47.06 46.54
CA ILE A 185 5.81 -46.03 45.54
C ILE A 185 4.29 -45.86 45.42
N LYS A 186 3.82 -44.62 45.36
CA LYS A 186 2.42 -44.34 44.97
C LYS A 186 2.26 -44.34 43.45
N GLU A 187 1.44 -45.26 42.96
CA GLU A 187 1.11 -45.42 41.54
C GLU A 187 0.74 -44.07 40.90
N LEU A 188 1.33 -43.80 39.72
CA LEU A 188 1.14 -42.58 38.90
C LEU A 188 1.49 -41.22 39.56
N ILE A 189 1.91 -41.19 40.83
CA ILE A 189 2.23 -39.96 41.56
C ILE A 189 3.73 -39.83 41.81
N GLU A 190 4.35 -40.88 42.34
CA GLU A 190 5.76 -40.86 42.72
C GLU A 190 6.63 -41.54 41.66
N PRO A 191 7.72 -40.90 41.22
CA PRO A 191 8.68 -41.55 40.34
C PRO A 191 9.53 -42.55 41.12
N LEU A 192 9.88 -43.66 40.46
CA LEU A 192 10.87 -44.62 40.96
C LEU A 192 12.16 -44.46 40.18
N THR A 193 13.28 -44.44 40.90
CA THR A 193 14.61 -44.57 40.33
C THR A 193 15.34 -45.71 41.03
N LEU A 194 15.80 -46.70 40.28
CA LEU A 194 16.59 -47.80 40.79
C LEU A 194 18.04 -47.63 40.33
N THR A 195 18.96 -47.56 41.27
CA THR A 195 20.39 -47.39 41.01
C THR A 195 21.14 -48.59 41.55
N CYS A 196 21.81 -49.29 40.63
CA CYS A 196 22.79 -50.31 40.97
C CYS A 196 24.20 -49.80 40.75
N SER A 197 25.03 -49.87 41.78
CA SER A 197 26.44 -49.48 41.71
C SER A 197 27.35 -50.56 42.29
N LEU A 198 28.56 -50.64 41.75
CA LEU A 198 29.63 -51.48 42.29
C LEU A 198 30.70 -50.59 42.92
N GLN A 199 30.90 -50.75 44.22
CA GLN A 199 31.94 -50.03 44.94
C GLN A 199 33.20 -50.92 45.03
N GLN A 200 34.27 -50.53 44.33
CA GLN A 200 35.54 -51.28 44.33
C GLN A 200 36.33 -51.01 45.60
N PHE A 201 36.48 -52.04 46.44
CA PHE A 201 37.41 -51.99 47.58
C PHE A 201 38.54 -53.02 47.41
N ASN A 202 39.76 -52.52 47.27
CA ASN A 202 41.04 -53.22 47.44
C ASN A 202 41.40 -54.43 46.53
N ARG A 203 40.65 -54.79 45.50
CA ARG A 203 41.09 -55.76 44.47
C ARG A 203 41.10 -55.13 43.07
N ASN A 204 42.12 -55.40 42.25
CA ASN A 204 42.21 -54.98 40.83
C ASN A 204 41.23 -55.82 39.97
N LEU A 205 39.93 -55.72 40.28
CA LEU A 205 38.85 -56.41 39.58
C LEU A 205 38.35 -55.54 38.43
N VAL A 206 38.16 -56.15 37.26
CA VAL A 206 37.58 -55.48 36.08
C VAL A 206 36.11 -55.90 35.96
N VAL A 207 35.19 -54.93 35.90
CA VAL A 207 33.77 -55.22 35.66
C VAL A 207 33.58 -55.52 34.18
N THR A 208 33.10 -56.72 33.85
CA THR A 208 32.89 -57.14 32.45
C THR A 208 31.45 -56.94 32.01
N SER A 209 30.48 -57.03 32.93
CA SER A 209 29.09 -56.63 32.69
C SER A 209 28.34 -56.32 33.99
N THR A 210 27.36 -55.43 33.90
CA THR A 210 26.37 -55.19 34.97
C THR A 210 24.98 -55.30 34.35
N ALA A 211 24.04 -55.93 35.05
CA ALA A 211 22.68 -56.11 34.59
C ALA A 211 21.70 -55.97 35.75
N LEU A 212 20.74 -55.05 35.58
CA LEU A 212 19.52 -55.00 36.35
C LEU A 212 18.51 -55.98 35.74
N LYS A 213 18.03 -56.91 36.56
CA LYS A 213 17.05 -57.92 36.18
C LYS A 213 15.85 -57.82 37.09
N THR A 214 14.66 -57.97 36.57
CA THR A 214 13.46 -58.22 37.37
C THR A 214 13.20 -59.70 37.39
N ALA A 215 12.76 -60.21 38.53
CA ALA A 215 12.00 -61.44 38.54
C ALA A 215 10.60 -61.09 39.02
N ILE A 216 9.63 -61.29 38.13
CA ILE A 216 8.22 -61.17 38.48
C ILE A 216 7.91 -62.41 39.32
N PHE A 217 7.72 -62.22 40.62
CA PHE A 217 7.26 -63.27 41.52
C PHE A 217 5.80 -63.04 41.83
N THR A 218 5.02 -64.11 41.76
CA THR A 218 3.60 -64.14 42.14
C THR A 218 3.41 -64.43 43.63
N PHE A 219 4.52 -64.43 44.36
CA PHE A 219 4.64 -64.82 45.77
C PHE A 219 3.77 -63.99 46.70
N ASP A 220 3.35 -62.81 46.24
CA ASP A 220 2.73 -61.79 47.09
C ASP A 220 1.20 -61.92 47.12
N ARG A 221 0.64 -62.93 46.43
CA ARG A 221 -0.76 -63.32 46.53
C ARG A 221 -0.86 -64.84 46.70
N ASP A 222 -0.84 -65.30 47.95
CA ASP A 222 -1.11 -66.70 48.29
C ASP A 222 -2.51 -67.07 47.79
N ASN A 223 -2.57 -67.79 46.66
CA ASN A 223 -3.80 -68.31 46.09
C ASN A 223 -3.91 -69.82 46.34
N ASP A 224 -3.10 -70.38 47.27
CA ASP A 224 -3.16 -71.78 47.64
C ASP A 224 -4.43 -72.03 48.50
N VAL A 225 -5.02 -73.22 48.38
CA VAL A 225 -6.28 -73.54 49.08
C VAL A 225 -6.07 -73.85 50.57
N SER A 226 -4.86 -74.26 50.97
CA SER A 226 -4.52 -74.66 52.33
C SER A 226 -3.87 -73.53 53.12
N SER A 227 -4.56 -73.02 54.15
CA SER A 227 -4.06 -71.92 54.98
C SER A 227 -3.09 -72.43 56.05
N GLY A 228 -1.78 -72.33 55.79
CA GLY A 228 -0.77 -72.60 56.81
C GLY A 228 0.67 -72.62 56.35
N TYR A 229 0.92 -72.82 55.04
CA TYR A 229 2.27 -72.83 54.46
C TYR A 229 2.18 -72.52 52.96
N ASN A 230 3.04 -71.62 52.48
CA ASN A 230 3.08 -71.23 51.06
C ASN A 230 3.80 -72.32 50.25
N CYS A 231 3.08 -73.05 49.41
CA CYS A 231 3.64 -74.18 48.68
C CYS A 231 4.61 -73.75 47.57
N ALA A 232 4.41 -72.55 47.04
CA ALA A 232 5.34 -71.92 46.09
C ALA A 232 6.69 -71.54 46.72
N GLU A 233 6.83 -71.52 48.05
CA GLU A 233 8.11 -71.35 48.75
C GLU A 233 9.02 -72.57 48.67
N ARG A 234 8.42 -73.77 48.74
CA ARG A 234 9.17 -75.03 48.80
C ARG A 234 9.23 -75.79 47.48
N SER A 235 8.32 -75.53 46.53
CA SER A 235 8.27 -76.23 45.26
C SER A 235 7.97 -75.28 44.10
N SER A 236 8.88 -75.21 43.13
CA SER A 236 8.70 -74.45 41.89
C SER A 236 7.97 -75.31 40.85
N GLY A 237 6.81 -74.88 40.36
CA GLY A 237 6.09 -75.66 39.35
C GLY A 237 4.68 -75.24 38.94
N ALA A 238 4.00 -74.30 39.63
CA ALA A 238 2.64 -73.87 39.26
C ALA A 238 2.23 -72.50 39.84
N TRP A 239 1.10 -71.97 39.36
CA TRP A 239 0.50 -70.67 39.77
C TRP A 239 -0.41 -70.75 41.02
N TRP A 240 -0.97 -71.92 41.33
CA TRP A 240 -1.68 -72.22 42.59
C TRP A 240 -1.46 -73.70 42.98
N TYR A 241 -1.50 -74.01 44.27
CA TYR A 241 -1.44 -75.37 44.80
C TYR A 241 -2.73 -75.74 45.56
N ILE A 242 -3.19 -76.98 45.38
CA ILE A 242 -4.23 -77.56 46.24
C ILE A 242 -3.58 -78.08 47.53
N GLY A 243 -2.39 -78.68 47.42
CA GLY A 243 -1.47 -78.99 48.51
C GLY A 243 -0.03 -78.96 47.99
N CYS A 244 0.96 -78.80 48.85
CA CYS A 244 2.36 -78.75 48.41
C CYS A 244 2.68 -80.09 47.75
N PHE A 245 3.15 -80.07 46.49
CA PHE A 245 3.33 -81.23 45.58
C PHE A 245 2.09 -81.71 44.80
N GLU A 246 0.91 -81.14 45.03
CA GLU A 246 -0.30 -81.32 44.19
C GLU A 246 -0.65 -80.00 43.49
N SER A 247 -0.05 -79.80 42.32
CA SER A 247 -0.27 -78.63 41.47
C SER A 247 -1.02 -78.96 40.18
N ASN A 248 -1.76 -77.98 39.67
CA ASN A 248 -2.31 -78.04 38.32
C ASN A 248 -1.26 -77.51 37.34
N LEU A 249 -0.62 -78.43 36.58
CA LEU A 249 0.55 -78.15 35.76
C LEU A 249 0.15 -77.49 34.42
N ASN A 250 0.08 -76.16 34.36
CA ASN A 250 0.21 -75.41 33.11
C ASN A 250 1.69 -75.18 32.72
N GLY A 251 2.58 -76.10 33.11
CA GLY A 251 4.02 -76.05 32.87
C GLY A 251 4.81 -75.42 34.02
N GLN A 252 6.08 -75.81 34.11
CA GLN A 252 7.04 -75.27 35.08
C GLN A 252 7.19 -73.76 34.83
N TRP A 253 6.86 -72.92 35.81
CA TRP A 253 7.14 -71.49 35.71
C TRP A 253 8.66 -71.28 35.67
N GLU A 254 9.20 -70.96 34.49
CA GLU A 254 10.60 -70.59 34.35
C GLU A 254 10.87 -69.34 35.19
N LYS A 255 11.96 -69.37 35.97
CA LYS A 255 12.59 -68.18 36.55
C LYS A 255 13.08 -67.28 35.41
N THR A 256 12.17 -66.55 34.76
CA THR A 256 12.50 -65.56 33.76
C THR A 256 13.01 -64.32 34.49
N ASN A 257 14.31 -64.32 34.78
CA ASN A 257 15.01 -63.09 35.14
C ASN A 257 15.02 -62.19 33.90
N VAL A 258 13.97 -61.38 33.72
CA VAL A 258 13.86 -60.42 32.62
C VAL A 258 14.89 -59.33 32.83
N VAL A 259 15.73 -59.07 31.83
CA VAL A 259 16.76 -58.04 31.92
C VAL A 259 16.11 -56.67 31.66
N VAL A 260 16.03 -55.85 32.71
CA VAL A 260 15.50 -54.49 32.64
C VAL A 260 16.48 -53.57 31.91
N ALA A 261 17.73 -53.57 32.35
CA ALA A 261 18.80 -52.80 31.75
C ALA A 261 20.14 -53.52 31.97
N ALA A 262 20.99 -53.58 30.96
CA ALA A 262 22.33 -54.15 31.09
C ALA A 262 23.36 -53.36 30.30
N ILE A 263 24.59 -53.32 30.81
CA ILE A 263 25.75 -52.73 30.14
C ILE A 263 26.90 -53.73 30.17
N ASN A 264 27.57 -53.89 29.03
CA ASN A 264 28.67 -54.84 28.84
C ASN A 264 29.95 -54.09 28.44
N LYS A 265 31.12 -54.60 28.79
CA LYS A 265 32.40 -53.95 28.48
C LYS A 265 32.67 -53.86 26.96
N ASP A 266 32.22 -54.86 26.21
CA ASP A 266 32.38 -54.91 24.75
C ASP A 266 31.37 -54.03 23.98
N GLN A 267 30.30 -53.61 24.68
CA GLN A 267 29.27 -52.69 24.18
C GLN A 267 28.85 -51.75 25.33
N PRO A 268 29.56 -50.62 25.54
CA PRO A 268 29.35 -49.72 26.69
C PRO A 268 28.13 -48.81 26.50
N VAL A 269 27.06 -49.35 25.91
CA VAL A 269 25.76 -48.69 25.76
C VAL A 269 24.76 -49.49 26.59
N VAL A 270 23.96 -48.81 27.40
CA VAL A 270 22.91 -49.47 28.18
C VAL A 270 21.87 -50.05 27.22
N THR A 271 21.64 -51.35 27.33
CA THR A 271 20.64 -52.09 26.56
C THR A 271 19.46 -52.44 27.46
N THR A 272 18.24 -52.15 27.03
CA THR A 272 16.99 -52.47 27.73
C THR A 272 16.22 -53.53 26.93
N LYS A 273 15.69 -54.58 27.58
CA LYS A 273 15.03 -55.70 26.88
C LYS A 273 13.53 -55.87 27.20
N GLN A 274 12.81 -54.78 27.47
CA GLN A 274 11.36 -54.83 27.66
C GLN A 274 10.67 -53.57 27.13
N GLU A 275 9.55 -53.71 26.41
CA GLU A 275 8.73 -52.62 25.83
C GLU A 275 7.82 -51.91 26.87
N SER A 276 8.21 -51.80 28.13
CA SER A 276 7.31 -51.35 29.21
C SER A 276 7.76 -50.05 29.90
N ASN A 277 7.07 -48.93 29.63
CA ASN A 277 6.94 -47.69 30.43
C ASN A 277 8.18 -47.02 31.08
N PHE A 278 9.42 -47.35 30.71
CA PHE A 278 10.60 -46.61 31.18
C PHE A 278 10.71 -45.26 30.49
N ASN A 279 11.09 -44.21 31.23
CA ASN A 279 11.32 -42.89 30.63
C ASN A 279 12.80 -42.50 30.58
N MET A 280 13.69 -43.19 31.31
CA MET A 280 15.14 -43.03 31.15
C MET A 280 15.92 -44.21 31.76
N ALA A 281 16.95 -44.69 31.06
CA ALA A 281 17.97 -45.62 31.57
C ALA A 281 19.37 -45.11 31.20
N LYS A 282 20.29 -45.05 32.17
CA LYS A 282 21.68 -44.60 31.98
C LYS A 282 22.63 -45.47 32.78
N GLY A 283 23.90 -45.52 32.39
CA GLY A 283 24.89 -46.33 33.08
C GLY A 283 26.27 -46.15 32.49
N GLU A 284 27.28 -46.42 33.31
CA GLU A 284 28.69 -46.28 32.96
C GLU A 284 29.47 -47.43 33.59
N LEU A 285 30.39 -48.03 32.81
CA LEU A 285 31.37 -48.99 33.31
C LEU A 285 32.71 -48.27 33.45
N SER A 286 33.25 -48.24 34.66
CA SER A 286 34.56 -47.68 34.96
C SER A 286 35.58 -48.77 35.24
N ASP A 287 36.76 -48.64 34.63
CA ASP A 287 37.94 -49.46 34.88
C ASP A 287 38.86 -48.87 35.97
N THR A 288 38.47 -47.74 36.57
CA THR A 288 39.31 -46.99 37.53
C THR A 288 38.77 -47.11 38.95
N LYS A 289 39.68 -47.17 39.95
CA LYS A 289 39.33 -47.27 41.38
C LYS A 289 38.54 -46.07 41.93
N THR A 290 38.56 -44.93 41.23
CA THR A 290 37.99 -43.66 41.70
C THR A 290 36.57 -43.39 41.18
N LYS A 291 36.13 -44.09 40.14
CA LYS A 291 34.78 -43.96 39.58
C LYS A 291 34.05 -45.30 39.68
N ALA A 292 32.88 -45.30 40.29
CA ALA A 292 32.05 -46.50 40.43
C ALA A 292 31.34 -46.84 39.12
N SER A 293 31.29 -48.13 38.78
CA SER A 293 30.44 -48.63 37.69
C SER A 293 29.00 -48.67 38.18
N PHE A 294 28.05 -48.15 37.40
CA PHE A 294 26.64 -48.12 37.79
C PHE A 294 25.67 -48.23 36.60
N ILE A 295 24.45 -48.65 36.90
CA ILE A 295 23.27 -48.56 36.04
C ILE A 295 22.15 -47.94 36.85
N GLU A 296 21.45 -46.98 36.24
CA GLU A 296 20.29 -46.31 36.80
C GLU A 296 19.12 -46.37 35.82
N VAL A 297 17.94 -46.72 36.33
CA VAL A 297 16.71 -46.80 35.55
C VAL A 297 15.60 -46.04 36.28
N SER A 298 14.81 -45.26 35.55
CA SER A 298 13.75 -44.43 36.13
C SER A 298 12.42 -44.52 35.37
N TRP A 299 11.35 -44.39 36.15
CA TRP A 299 9.96 -44.39 35.71
C TRP A 299 9.23 -43.18 36.28
N SER A 300 8.43 -42.51 35.46
CA SER A 300 7.64 -41.34 35.84
C SER A 300 6.26 -41.74 36.33
N TYR A 301 5.74 -42.87 35.84
CA TYR A 301 4.38 -43.31 36.07
C TYR A 301 4.35 -44.82 36.27
N LEU A 302 4.60 -45.25 37.51
CA LEU A 302 4.58 -46.67 37.82
C LEU A 302 3.16 -47.17 37.95
N LYS A 303 2.96 -48.42 37.50
CA LYS A 303 1.70 -49.16 37.68
C LYS A 303 1.84 -50.17 38.80
N SER A 304 0.73 -50.51 39.46
CA SER A 304 0.68 -51.58 40.47
C SER A 304 1.27 -52.91 39.98
N SER A 305 1.11 -53.22 38.69
CA SER A 305 1.69 -54.39 38.00
C SER A 305 3.22 -54.43 37.93
N GLU A 306 3.90 -53.31 38.24
CA GLU A 306 5.36 -53.19 38.24
C GLU A 306 5.94 -53.42 39.66
N SER A 307 5.11 -53.79 40.64
CA SER A 307 5.58 -54.29 41.93
C SER A 307 6.34 -55.61 41.76
N GLY A 308 7.39 -55.82 42.54
CA GLY A 308 8.13 -57.07 42.53
C GLY A 308 9.57 -56.96 43.02
N LYS A 309 10.35 -58.03 42.81
CA LYS A 309 11.76 -58.09 43.22
C LYS A 309 12.66 -57.75 42.04
N TYR A 310 13.42 -56.69 42.21
CA TYR A 310 14.45 -56.24 41.30
C TYR A 310 15.79 -56.76 41.79
N PHE A 311 16.63 -57.21 40.88
CA PHE A 311 17.93 -57.80 41.16
C PHE A 311 18.97 -57.02 40.39
N CYS A 312 19.98 -56.50 41.07
CA CYS A 312 21.17 -56.10 40.38
C CYS A 312 22.21 -57.21 40.41
N GLY A 313 22.75 -57.59 39.26
CA GLY A 313 23.89 -58.47 39.15
C GLY A 313 25.07 -57.79 38.47
N ALA A 314 26.28 -58.00 38.99
CA ALA A 314 27.53 -57.60 38.35
C ALA A 314 28.44 -58.81 38.16
N HIS A 315 29.02 -58.94 36.98
CA HIS A 315 30.10 -59.88 36.69
C HIS A 315 31.43 -59.16 36.76
N VAL A 316 32.33 -59.67 37.60
CA VAL A 316 33.65 -59.10 37.83
C VAL A 316 34.71 -60.16 37.55
N MET A 317 35.83 -59.75 36.95
CA MET A 317 36.95 -60.63 36.65
C MET A 317 38.16 -60.25 37.49
N GLY A 318 38.72 -61.24 38.20
CA GLY A 318 39.95 -61.13 38.97
C GLY A 318 41.19 -61.00 38.08
N PRO A 319 42.30 -60.46 38.61
CA PRO A 319 43.57 -60.39 37.88
C PRO A 319 44.17 -61.78 37.60
N ASP A 320 43.66 -62.82 38.25
CA ASP A 320 43.99 -64.24 38.02
C ASP A 320 43.08 -64.92 36.98
N GLY A 321 42.18 -64.16 36.33
CA GLY A 321 41.24 -64.66 35.32
C GLY A 321 39.99 -65.33 35.90
N ARG A 322 39.83 -65.41 37.23
CA ARG A 322 38.62 -65.97 37.84
C ARG A 322 37.46 -64.99 37.74
N SER A 323 36.32 -65.47 37.28
CA SER A 323 35.07 -64.70 37.22
C SER A 323 34.28 -64.89 38.51
N GLU A 324 33.85 -63.78 39.12
CA GLU A 324 32.95 -63.75 40.27
C GLU A 324 31.66 -63.04 39.87
N ARG A 325 30.51 -63.57 40.31
CA ARG A 325 29.20 -62.98 40.07
C ARG A 325 28.64 -62.48 41.39
N LEU A 326 28.42 -61.18 41.46
CA LEU A 326 27.82 -60.50 42.60
C LEU A 326 26.37 -60.20 42.28
N ASN A 327 25.48 -60.32 43.26
CA ASN A 327 24.09 -59.92 43.12
C ASN A 327 23.53 -59.31 44.41
N GLU A 328 22.57 -58.41 44.25
CA GLU A 328 21.75 -57.86 45.32
C GLU A 328 20.30 -57.76 44.84
N MET A 329 19.36 -57.72 45.79
CA MET A 329 17.92 -57.70 45.52
C MET A 329 17.23 -56.58 46.29
N LEU A 330 16.28 -55.90 45.64
CA LEU A 330 15.41 -54.92 46.23
C LEU A 330 13.95 -55.25 45.89
N ALA A 331 13.09 -55.27 46.89
CA ALA A 331 11.65 -55.43 46.70
C ALA A 331 10.99 -54.04 46.60
N ILE A 332 10.25 -53.81 45.52
CA ILE A 332 9.48 -52.59 45.30
C ILE A 332 8.00 -52.91 45.36
N THR A 333 7.27 -52.17 46.19
CA THR A 333 5.82 -52.27 46.30
C THR A 333 5.19 -50.99 45.75
N VAL A 334 4.39 -51.11 44.70
CA VAL A 334 3.61 -50.00 44.14
C VAL A 334 2.20 -50.08 44.70
N LEU A 335 1.82 -49.08 45.49
CA LEU A 335 0.51 -48.98 46.12
C LEU A 335 -0.38 -48.01 45.37
N ASN A 336 -1.68 -48.28 45.37
CA ASN A 336 -2.67 -47.32 44.89
C ASN A 336 -2.57 -46.03 45.72
N PRO A 337 -2.71 -44.85 45.08
CA PRO A 337 -2.66 -43.58 45.78
C PRO A 337 -3.85 -43.44 46.75
N THR A 338 -3.59 -42.87 47.92
CA THR A 338 -4.64 -42.50 48.87
C THR A 338 -5.16 -41.10 48.58
N LEU A 339 -6.30 -40.72 49.17
CA LEU A 339 -6.85 -39.38 49.03
C LEU A 339 -5.86 -38.28 49.46
N ASP A 340 -5.07 -38.52 50.51
CA ASP A 340 -4.04 -37.58 50.99
C ASP A 340 -2.91 -37.40 49.99
N ASP A 341 -2.51 -38.48 49.30
CA ASP A 341 -1.47 -38.44 48.26
C ASP A 341 -1.92 -37.59 47.07
N VAL A 342 -3.19 -37.71 46.67
CA VAL A 342 -3.78 -36.90 45.60
C VAL A 342 -3.90 -35.43 46.01
N VAL A 343 -4.33 -35.16 47.26
CA VAL A 343 -4.45 -33.80 47.80
C VAL A 343 -3.11 -33.05 47.81
N LYS A 344 -1.97 -33.74 47.94
CA LYS A 344 -0.63 -33.11 47.86
C LYS A 344 -0.25 -32.64 46.46
N VAL A 345 -0.77 -33.27 45.40
CA VAL A 345 -0.44 -32.93 44.00
C VAL A 345 -1.34 -31.83 43.46
N ILE A 346 -2.58 -31.75 43.94
CA ILE A 346 -3.59 -30.77 43.52
C ILE A 346 -3.09 -29.31 43.54
N PRO A 347 -2.41 -28.81 44.60
CA PRO A 347 -1.89 -27.43 44.62
C PRO A 347 -0.89 -27.12 43.51
N LYS A 348 -0.05 -28.10 43.14
CA LYS A 348 0.94 -27.94 42.07
C LYS A 348 0.23 -27.81 40.71
N LEU A 349 -0.75 -28.67 40.45
CA LEU A 349 -1.56 -28.60 39.23
C LEU A 349 -2.33 -27.28 39.12
N PHE A 350 -2.89 -26.78 40.22
CA PHE A 350 -3.54 -25.46 40.22
C PHE A 350 -2.55 -24.32 39.93
N SER A 351 -1.35 -24.36 40.50
CA SER A 351 -0.32 -23.35 40.21
C SER A 351 0.14 -23.37 38.74
N GLU A 352 0.25 -24.56 38.15
CA GLU A 352 0.58 -24.72 36.72
C GLU A 352 -0.57 -24.18 35.84
N ALA A 353 -1.82 -24.53 36.16
CA ALA A 353 -3.01 -24.01 35.47
C ALA A 353 -3.14 -22.48 35.58
N ASP A 354 -2.84 -21.89 36.74
CA ASP A 354 -2.84 -20.44 36.93
C ASP A 354 -1.76 -19.74 36.09
N THR A 355 -0.59 -20.38 35.96
CA THR A 355 0.50 -19.87 35.11
C THR A 355 0.09 -19.89 33.64
N GLU A 356 -0.51 -20.99 33.19
CA GLU A 356 -0.99 -21.13 31.82
C GLU A 356 -2.13 -20.15 31.51
N LYS A 357 -3.04 -19.93 32.46
CA LYS A 357 -4.10 -18.91 32.35
C LYS A 357 -3.53 -17.50 32.16
N LYS A 358 -2.48 -17.13 32.90
CA LYS A 358 -1.80 -15.82 32.73
C LYS A 358 -1.19 -15.69 31.33
N ASN A 359 -0.52 -16.74 30.85
CA ASN A 359 0.06 -16.76 29.51
C ASN A 359 -1.01 -16.64 28.41
N ILE A 360 -2.15 -17.33 28.56
CA ILE A 360 -3.29 -17.23 27.65
C ILE A 360 -3.85 -15.81 27.63
N LEU A 361 -3.99 -15.17 28.79
CA LEU A 361 -4.48 -13.80 28.88
C LEU A 361 -3.52 -12.81 28.21
N GLU A 362 -2.21 -12.99 28.38
CA GLU A 362 -1.20 -12.16 27.72
C GLU A 362 -1.25 -12.34 26.19
N ASN A 363 -1.37 -13.58 25.71
CA ASN A 363 -1.52 -13.88 24.29
C ASN A 363 -2.80 -13.25 23.72
N LYS A 364 -3.91 -13.30 24.46
CA LYS A 364 -5.15 -12.63 24.07
C LYS A 364 -4.94 -11.13 23.90
N ARG A 365 -4.22 -10.47 24.82
CA ARG A 365 -3.89 -9.04 24.70
C ARG A 365 -3.04 -8.76 23.46
N LYS A 366 -2.01 -9.58 23.20
CA LYS A 366 -1.17 -9.46 21.99
C LYS A 366 -1.98 -9.61 20.71
N ILE A 367 -2.95 -10.55 20.69
CA ILE A 367 -3.85 -10.74 19.54
C ILE A 367 -4.68 -9.47 19.28
N TYR A 368 -5.24 -8.84 20.33
CA TYR A 368 -5.97 -7.57 20.15
C TYR A 368 -5.09 -6.47 19.58
N THR A 369 -3.85 -6.33 20.05
CA THR A 369 -2.90 -5.36 19.48
C THR A 369 -2.61 -5.65 18.01
N ILE A 370 -2.40 -6.92 17.65
CA ILE A 370 -2.20 -7.33 16.25
C ILE A 370 -3.43 -7.01 15.39
N GLN A 371 -4.64 -7.20 15.92
CA GLN A 371 -5.87 -6.87 15.20
C GLN A 371 -5.99 -5.38 14.89
N GLU A 372 -5.70 -4.52 15.87
CA GLU A 372 -5.67 -3.05 15.67
C GLU A 372 -4.62 -2.64 14.63
N ASP A 373 -3.41 -3.21 14.71
CA ASP A 373 -2.36 -2.97 13.74
C ASP A 373 -2.76 -3.42 12.32
N ILE A 374 -3.43 -4.56 12.20
CA ILE A 374 -3.97 -5.05 10.92
C ILE A 374 -5.02 -4.09 10.38
N TYR A 375 -5.94 -3.62 11.23
CA TYR A 375 -6.98 -2.67 10.82
C TYR A 375 -6.38 -1.35 10.34
N SER A 376 -5.42 -0.79 11.07
CA SER A 376 -4.68 0.41 10.67
C SER A 376 -3.97 0.22 9.33
N LYS A 377 -3.31 -0.92 9.13
CA LYS A 377 -2.67 -1.27 7.84
C LYS A 377 -3.68 -1.40 6.71
N GLN A 378 -4.87 -1.95 6.94
CA GLN A 378 -5.94 -2.01 5.94
C GLN A 378 -6.40 -0.61 5.51
N GLN A 379 -6.56 0.32 6.46
CA GLN A 379 -6.92 1.71 6.13
C GLN A 379 -5.82 2.41 5.31
N ASN A 380 -4.56 2.19 5.65
CA ASN A 380 -3.44 2.72 4.86
C ASN A 380 -3.44 2.15 3.43
N ILE A 381 -3.73 0.86 3.26
CA ILE A 381 -3.85 0.23 1.93
C ILE A 381 -5.00 0.86 1.12
N ILE A 382 -6.15 1.14 1.75
CA ILE A 382 -7.27 1.82 1.08
C ILE A 382 -6.85 3.22 0.62
N SER A 383 -6.23 4.02 1.50
CA SER A 383 -5.75 5.35 1.14
C SER A 383 -4.72 5.33 0.00
N ILE A 384 -3.78 4.37 0.02
CA ILE A 384 -2.83 4.17 -1.07
C ILE A 384 -3.55 3.81 -2.37
N LYS A 385 -4.55 2.93 -2.31
CA LYS A 385 -5.35 2.55 -3.49
C LYS A 385 -6.07 3.76 -4.08
N ASP A 386 -6.70 4.59 -3.25
CA ASP A 386 -7.39 5.79 -3.73
C ASP A 386 -6.41 6.80 -4.35
N GLY A 387 -5.22 6.96 -3.76
CA GLY A 387 -4.14 7.75 -4.35
C GLY A 387 -3.67 7.21 -5.71
N LEU A 388 -3.58 5.90 -5.86
CA LEU A 388 -3.25 5.26 -7.15
C LEU A 388 -4.35 5.44 -8.19
N ASP A 389 -5.62 5.37 -7.78
CA ASP A 389 -6.77 5.59 -8.67
C ASP A 389 -6.82 7.06 -9.13
N SER A 390 -6.55 8.02 -8.24
CA SER A 390 -6.41 9.44 -8.60
C SER A 390 -5.24 9.69 -9.56
N ASN A 391 -4.08 9.08 -9.30
CA ASN A 391 -2.91 9.21 -10.18
C ASN A 391 -3.19 8.63 -11.57
N ARG A 392 -3.93 7.51 -11.66
CA ARG A 392 -4.36 6.92 -12.93
C ARG A 392 -5.23 7.88 -13.73
N GLN A 393 -6.17 8.57 -13.09
CA GLN A 393 -7.02 9.58 -13.75
C GLN A 393 -6.19 10.75 -14.27
N ASN A 394 -5.28 11.28 -13.45
CA ASN A 394 -4.38 12.37 -13.86
C ASN A 394 -3.52 11.97 -15.08
N ILE A 395 -2.98 10.75 -15.09
CA ILE A 395 -2.21 10.22 -16.24
C ILE A 395 -3.07 10.19 -17.52
N ASN A 396 -4.34 9.78 -17.41
CA ASN A 396 -5.25 9.76 -18.56
C ASN A 396 -5.54 11.17 -19.07
N THR A 397 -5.79 12.14 -18.18
CA THR A 397 -5.98 13.55 -18.58
C THR A 397 -4.75 14.11 -19.29
N ILE A 398 -3.55 13.89 -18.73
CA ILE A 398 -2.29 14.32 -19.36
C ILE A 398 -2.13 13.69 -20.75
N LYS A 399 -2.50 12.41 -20.91
CA LYS A 399 -2.45 11.73 -22.21
C LYS A 399 -3.37 12.42 -23.23
N ASP A 400 -4.58 12.77 -22.84
CA ASP A 400 -5.54 13.43 -23.74
C ASP A 400 -5.10 14.86 -24.11
N ASP A 401 -4.51 15.59 -23.16
CA ASP A 401 -3.92 16.91 -23.40
C ASP A 401 -2.72 16.85 -24.36
N LEU A 402 -1.88 15.81 -24.23
CA LEU A 402 -0.75 15.57 -25.14
C LEU A 402 -1.23 15.23 -26.55
N GLU A 403 -2.26 14.41 -26.70
CA GLU A 403 -2.85 14.11 -28.01
C GLU A 403 -3.48 15.35 -28.65
N THR A 404 -4.10 16.22 -27.86
CA THR A 404 -4.63 17.50 -28.33
C THR A 404 -3.51 18.45 -28.77
N SER A 405 -2.46 18.58 -27.95
CA SER A 405 -1.28 19.38 -28.29
C SER A 405 -0.61 18.89 -29.57
N ARG A 406 -0.52 17.56 -29.75
CA ARG A 406 0.01 16.94 -30.97
C ARG A 406 -0.81 17.31 -32.21
N ARG A 407 -2.14 17.28 -32.12
CA ARG A 407 -3.03 17.72 -33.21
C ARG A 407 -2.84 19.20 -33.55
N ASN A 408 -2.73 20.06 -32.54
CA ASN A 408 -2.50 21.49 -32.74
C ASN A 408 -1.15 21.77 -33.41
N ILE A 409 -0.08 21.11 -32.97
CA ILE A 409 1.26 21.23 -33.58
C ILE A 409 1.23 20.81 -35.05
N LYS A 410 0.50 19.73 -35.38
CA LYS A 410 0.34 19.30 -36.77
C LYS A 410 -0.37 20.36 -37.62
N SER A 411 -1.48 20.92 -37.13
CA SER A 411 -2.21 21.99 -37.84
C SER A 411 -1.32 23.21 -38.10
N ILE A 412 -0.59 23.67 -37.08
CA ILE A 412 0.35 24.79 -37.22
C ILE A 412 1.43 24.48 -38.26
N THR A 413 1.93 23.24 -38.27
CA THR A 413 2.93 22.81 -39.27
C THR A 413 2.37 22.87 -40.69
N ASP A 414 1.12 22.43 -40.88
CA ASP A 414 0.44 22.47 -42.16
C ASP A 414 0.21 23.93 -42.62
N ASP A 415 -0.25 24.81 -41.73
CA ASP A 415 -0.43 26.24 -42.01
C ASP A 415 0.89 26.94 -42.37
N LEU A 416 1.98 26.62 -41.67
CA LEU A 416 3.31 27.15 -41.98
C LEU A 416 3.81 26.70 -43.36
N ASN A 417 3.50 25.47 -43.77
CA ASN A 417 3.83 24.99 -45.11
C ASN A 417 3.04 25.73 -46.19
N VAL A 418 1.75 25.98 -45.97
CA VAL A 418 0.92 26.79 -46.87
C VAL A 418 1.47 28.22 -47.00
N ASN A 419 1.80 28.85 -45.87
CA ASN A 419 2.39 30.20 -45.87
C ASN A 419 3.73 30.24 -46.60
N LYS A 420 4.58 29.23 -46.41
CA LYS A 420 5.85 29.10 -47.13
C LYS A 420 5.65 29.05 -48.65
N GLN A 421 4.66 28.30 -49.13
CA GLN A 421 4.33 28.23 -50.56
C GLN A 421 3.79 29.56 -51.08
N SER A 422 2.92 30.23 -50.31
CA SER A 422 2.37 31.53 -50.69
C SER A 422 3.46 32.60 -50.82
N ILE A 423 4.40 32.65 -49.86
CA ILE A 423 5.55 33.57 -49.91
C ILE A 423 6.42 33.28 -51.15
N ALA A 424 6.64 32.00 -51.49
CA ALA A 424 7.40 31.64 -52.68
C ALA A 424 6.73 32.16 -53.96
N SER A 425 5.41 31.97 -54.09
CA SER A 425 4.62 32.47 -55.22
C SER A 425 4.64 34.00 -55.32
N GLN A 426 4.46 34.72 -54.20
CA GLN A 426 4.55 36.18 -54.17
C GLN A 426 5.94 36.67 -54.59
N ASN A 427 7.00 35.96 -54.21
CA ASN A 427 8.36 36.31 -54.60
C ASN A 427 8.60 36.12 -56.10
N GLU A 428 8.00 35.10 -56.72
CA GLU A 428 8.01 34.93 -58.19
C GLU A 428 7.29 36.09 -58.89
N GLU A 429 6.09 36.47 -58.42
CA GLU A 429 5.34 37.60 -58.96
C GLU A 429 6.12 38.92 -58.86
N LEU A 430 6.77 39.18 -57.71
CA LEU A 430 7.62 40.35 -57.53
C LEU A 430 8.81 40.37 -58.50
N ASN A 431 9.40 39.22 -58.81
CA ASN A 431 10.47 39.13 -59.80
C ASN A 431 9.96 39.43 -61.21
N THR A 432 8.77 38.95 -61.58
CA THR A 432 8.13 39.28 -62.86
C THR A 432 7.83 40.78 -62.95
N LEU A 433 7.27 41.38 -61.89
CA LEU A 433 7.03 42.83 -61.85
C LEU A 433 8.34 43.63 -62.00
N ARG A 434 9.42 43.18 -61.37
CA ARG A 434 10.74 43.81 -61.51
C ARG A 434 11.24 43.78 -62.95
N GLN A 435 11.04 42.67 -63.67
CA GLN A 435 11.40 42.57 -65.09
C GLN A 435 10.58 43.52 -65.96
N ILE A 436 9.27 43.61 -65.72
CA ILE A 436 8.38 44.54 -66.42
C ILE A 436 8.84 45.99 -66.21
N VAL A 437 9.14 46.38 -64.97
CA VAL A 437 9.64 47.73 -64.65
C VAL A 437 10.94 48.04 -65.39
N ASN A 438 11.86 47.07 -65.48
CA ASN A 438 13.10 47.25 -66.24
C ASN A 438 12.83 47.44 -67.74
N SER A 439 11.92 46.66 -68.32
CA SER A 439 11.52 46.82 -69.73
C SER A 439 10.95 48.22 -69.99
N ILE A 440 10.01 48.69 -69.15
CA ILE A 440 9.43 50.03 -69.26
C ILE A 440 10.52 51.11 -69.16
N LYS A 441 11.51 50.92 -68.29
CA LYS A 441 12.63 51.86 -68.15
C LYS A 441 13.45 51.95 -69.43
N ASP A 442 13.69 50.82 -70.10
CA ASP A 442 14.42 50.78 -71.37
C ASP A 442 13.61 51.40 -72.51
N ASP A 443 12.30 51.15 -72.56
CA ASP A 443 11.39 51.80 -73.51
C ASP A 443 11.36 53.31 -73.32
N LEU A 444 11.30 53.80 -72.07
CA LEU A 444 11.35 55.23 -71.77
C LEU A 444 12.68 55.86 -72.17
N ARG A 445 13.80 55.15 -71.99
CA ARG A 445 15.12 55.62 -72.46
C ARG A 445 15.15 55.73 -73.99
N THR A 446 14.58 54.76 -74.69
CA THR A 446 14.47 54.77 -76.15
C THR A 446 13.61 55.93 -76.63
N ASN A 447 12.42 56.10 -76.06
CA ASN A 447 11.52 57.21 -76.38
C ASN A 447 12.17 58.57 -76.12
N LYS A 448 12.93 58.71 -75.03
CA LYS A 448 13.69 59.93 -74.74
C LYS A 448 14.68 60.25 -75.87
N GLN A 449 15.40 59.26 -76.39
CA GLN A 449 16.33 59.45 -77.51
C GLN A 449 15.60 59.83 -78.80
N SER A 450 14.49 59.16 -79.12
CA SER A 450 13.67 59.51 -80.29
C SER A 450 13.16 60.94 -80.22
N LEU A 451 12.70 61.40 -79.06
CA LEU A 451 12.26 62.79 -78.87
C LEU A 451 13.41 63.80 -79.03
N GLN A 452 14.63 63.46 -78.60
CA GLN A 452 15.82 64.29 -78.84
C GLN A 452 16.10 64.43 -80.34
N ASN A 453 16.10 63.31 -81.08
CA ASN A 453 16.31 63.33 -82.53
C ASN A 453 15.24 64.18 -83.25
N ILE A 454 13.96 64.01 -82.90
CA ILE A 454 12.87 64.84 -83.46
C ILE A 454 13.10 66.32 -83.15
N THR A 455 13.55 66.65 -81.94
CA THR A 455 13.84 68.03 -81.55
C THR A 455 14.96 68.62 -82.41
N GLU A 456 16.02 67.85 -82.68
CA GLU A 456 17.13 68.25 -83.56
C GLU A 456 16.68 68.45 -85.01
N GLU A 457 15.86 67.54 -85.55
CA GLU A 457 15.27 67.65 -86.88
C GLU A 457 14.38 68.90 -87.00
N VAL A 458 13.51 69.16 -86.01
CA VAL A 458 12.66 70.35 -85.99
C VAL A 458 13.49 71.63 -85.96
N ASN A 459 14.57 71.67 -85.17
CA ASN A 459 15.47 72.81 -85.13
C ASN A 459 16.19 73.04 -86.48
N THR A 460 16.60 71.96 -87.13
CA THR A 460 17.20 72.01 -88.48
C THR A 460 16.20 72.55 -89.50
N ASN A 461 14.95 72.05 -89.48
CA ASN A 461 13.88 72.53 -90.34
C ASN A 461 13.57 74.02 -90.07
N LYS A 462 13.60 74.46 -88.82
CA LYS A 462 13.44 75.87 -88.46
C LYS A 462 14.55 76.75 -89.06
N GLN A 463 15.80 76.28 -89.04
CA GLN A 463 16.92 76.99 -89.68
C GLN A 463 16.75 77.05 -91.21
N ASN A 464 16.38 75.95 -91.84
CA ASN A 464 16.12 75.89 -93.29
C ASN A 464 15.00 76.87 -93.70
N ILE A 465 13.90 76.91 -92.93
CA ILE A 465 12.79 77.87 -93.17
C ILE A 465 13.27 79.32 -93.05
N ASN A 466 14.11 79.62 -92.06
CA ASN A 466 14.67 80.97 -91.91
C ASN A 466 15.57 81.34 -93.08
N GLN A 467 16.39 80.41 -93.58
CA GLN A 467 17.23 80.65 -94.75
C GLN A 467 16.37 80.93 -96.00
N LEU A 468 15.34 80.09 -96.25
CA LEU A 468 14.39 80.31 -97.34
C LEU A 468 13.69 81.68 -97.24
N LYS A 469 13.39 82.13 -96.02
CA LYS A 469 12.80 83.46 -95.80
C LYS A 469 13.75 84.60 -96.21
N GLU A 470 15.04 84.50 -95.90
CA GLU A 470 16.04 85.49 -96.34
C GLU A 470 16.31 85.42 -97.85
N ASP A 471 16.33 84.22 -98.43
CA ASP A 471 16.46 84.03 -99.88
C ASP A 471 15.27 84.68 -100.62
N LEU A 472 14.04 84.49 -100.13
CA LEU A 472 12.84 85.13 -100.66
C LEU A 472 12.90 86.66 -100.56
N LYS A 473 13.39 87.20 -99.44
CA LYS A 473 13.58 88.66 -99.27
C LYS A 473 14.58 89.21 -100.27
N THR A 474 15.69 88.50 -100.49
CA THR A 474 16.71 88.85 -101.49
C THR A 474 16.15 88.82 -102.90
N ASN A 475 15.39 87.78 -103.25
CA ASN A 475 14.74 87.69 -104.55
C ASN A 475 13.72 88.80 -104.77
N ASN A 476 12.94 89.15 -103.73
CA ASN A 476 12.02 90.27 -103.80
C ASN A 476 12.75 91.60 -104.08
N GLN A 477 13.90 91.84 -103.44
CA GLN A 477 14.73 93.03 -103.73
C GLN A 477 15.25 93.03 -105.17
N LYS A 478 15.73 91.89 -105.68
CA LYS A 478 16.17 91.77 -107.08
C LYS A 478 15.02 92.07 -108.05
N ILE A 479 13.81 91.57 -107.77
CA ILE A 479 12.61 91.86 -108.58
C ILE A 479 12.30 93.36 -108.57
N GLN A 480 12.38 94.04 -107.43
CA GLN A 480 12.19 95.50 -107.36
C GLN A 480 13.21 96.25 -108.23
N ASN A 481 14.49 95.89 -108.16
CA ASN A 481 15.52 96.50 -109.01
C ASN A 481 15.22 96.28 -110.50
N ILE A 482 14.78 95.08 -110.90
CA ILE A 482 14.37 94.80 -112.29
C ILE A 482 13.18 95.67 -112.69
N ILE A 483 12.19 95.87 -111.81
CA ILE A 483 11.04 96.76 -112.07
C ILE A 483 11.52 98.20 -112.30
N GLU A 484 12.48 98.70 -111.52
CA GLU A 484 13.10 100.02 -111.69
C GLU A 484 13.85 100.13 -113.03
N ASP A 485 14.67 99.13 -113.38
CA ASP A 485 15.41 99.07 -114.63
C ASP A 485 14.46 99.07 -115.85
N VAL A 486 13.42 98.23 -115.82
CA VAL A 486 12.39 98.17 -116.87
C VAL A 486 11.65 99.51 -116.99
N SER A 487 11.34 100.18 -115.87
CA SER A 487 10.70 101.48 -115.87
C SER A 487 11.58 102.57 -116.50
N THR A 488 12.88 102.54 -116.22
CA THR A 488 13.88 103.44 -116.82
C THR A 488 14.01 103.18 -118.32
N ASN A 489 14.12 101.91 -118.73
CA ASN A 489 14.15 101.53 -120.14
C ASN A 489 12.88 101.97 -120.88
N ARG A 490 11.70 101.84 -120.25
CA ARG A 490 10.43 102.33 -120.81
C ARG A 490 10.49 103.85 -121.06
N LEU A 491 11.06 104.63 -120.13
CA LEU A 491 11.24 106.07 -120.31
C LEU A 491 12.21 106.41 -121.45
N ASN A 492 13.33 105.70 -121.52
CA ASN A 492 14.31 105.86 -122.60
C ASN A 492 13.69 105.57 -123.97
N ILE A 493 12.90 104.49 -124.11
CA ILE A 493 12.17 104.18 -125.35
C ILE A 493 11.17 105.29 -125.71
N MET A 494 10.45 105.86 -124.74
CA MET A 494 9.55 107.00 -124.99
C MET A 494 10.30 108.21 -125.54
N ASN A 495 11.48 108.52 -124.98
CA ASN A 495 12.33 109.61 -125.47
C ASN A 495 12.83 109.33 -126.89
N ILE A 496 13.34 108.12 -127.17
CA ILE A 496 13.76 107.73 -128.52
C ILE A 496 12.61 107.85 -129.53
N ASN A 497 11.40 107.41 -129.16
CA ASN A 497 10.24 107.56 -130.04
C ASN A 497 9.88 109.03 -130.31
N LYS A 498 10.05 109.92 -129.33
CA LYS A 498 9.86 111.37 -129.50
C LYS A 498 10.91 111.95 -130.47
N ASP A 499 12.18 111.56 -130.30
CA ASP A 499 13.27 111.99 -131.16
C ASP A 499 13.10 111.46 -132.59
N LEU A 500 12.66 110.21 -132.74
CA LEU A 500 12.32 109.60 -134.02
C LEU A 500 11.18 110.34 -134.72
N ASN A 501 10.10 110.67 -134.01
CA ASN A 501 8.99 111.46 -134.56
C ASN A 501 9.46 112.85 -135.02
N THR A 502 10.35 113.47 -134.24
CA THR A 502 10.97 114.77 -134.61
C THR A 502 11.81 114.64 -135.87
N SER A 503 12.58 113.56 -136.00
CA SER A 503 13.37 113.25 -137.19
C SER A 503 12.48 112.97 -138.40
N GLN A 504 11.39 112.22 -138.24
CA GLN A 504 10.40 111.98 -139.30
C GLN A 504 9.74 113.28 -139.77
N GLN A 505 9.37 114.19 -138.86
CA GLN A 505 8.85 115.51 -139.24
C GLN A 505 9.88 116.34 -140.01
N SER A 506 11.14 116.29 -139.59
CA SER A 506 12.23 116.98 -140.27
C SER A 506 12.47 116.42 -141.68
N LEU A 507 12.41 115.09 -141.85
CA LEU A 507 12.47 114.43 -143.16
C LEU A 507 11.29 114.82 -144.06
N ARG A 508 10.06 114.86 -143.54
CA ARG A 508 8.89 115.34 -144.31
C ARG A 508 9.06 116.78 -144.78
N ARG A 509 9.61 117.66 -143.94
CA ARG A 509 9.93 119.05 -144.35
C ARG A 509 10.96 119.07 -145.48
N LEU A 510 12.02 118.27 -145.38
CA LEU A 510 13.03 118.17 -146.43
C LEU A 510 12.44 117.63 -147.74
N GLU A 511 11.57 116.63 -147.66
CA GLU A 511 10.82 116.09 -148.79
C GLU A 511 9.98 117.18 -149.46
N THR A 512 9.18 117.95 -148.70
CA THR A 512 8.42 119.10 -149.21
C THR A 512 9.32 120.18 -149.84
N ASP A 513 10.47 120.49 -149.23
CA ASP A 513 11.45 121.44 -149.77
C ASP A 513 12.02 120.95 -151.11
N LEU A 514 12.32 119.66 -151.22
CA LEU A 514 12.81 119.04 -152.46
C LEU A 514 11.73 119.03 -153.55
N GLU A 515 10.50 118.65 -153.24
CA GLU A 515 9.36 118.72 -154.16
C GLU A 515 9.16 120.15 -154.67
N THR A 516 9.23 121.14 -153.77
CA THR A 516 9.13 122.57 -154.12
C THR A 516 10.25 123.00 -155.06
N LYS A 517 11.50 122.59 -154.79
CA LYS A 517 12.63 122.85 -155.69
C LYS A 517 12.47 122.17 -157.04
N LEU A 518 11.97 120.95 -157.07
CA LEU A 518 11.71 120.20 -158.31
C LEU A 518 10.62 120.90 -159.14
N ALA A 519 9.54 121.34 -158.50
CA ALA A 519 8.48 122.13 -159.14
C ALA A 519 9.04 123.45 -159.70
N ASN A 520 9.86 124.18 -158.93
CA ASN A 520 10.52 125.39 -159.40
C ASN A 520 11.46 125.13 -160.60
N PHE A 521 12.23 124.05 -160.57
CA PHE A 521 13.06 123.63 -161.71
C PHE A 521 12.22 123.26 -162.93
N SER A 522 11.10 122.56 -162.74
CA SER A 522 10.17 122.23 -163.80
C SER A 522 9.59 123.49 -164.44
N VAL A 523 9.11 124.45 -163.64
CA VAL A 523 8.65 125.77 -164.13
C VAL A 523 9.76 126.52 -164.87
N ALA A 524 10.98 126.53 -164.33
CA ALA A 524 12.13 127.16 -164.98
C ALA A 524 12.47 126.49 -166.32
N LEU A 525 12.39 125.17 -166.40
CA LEU A 525 12.60 124.39 -167.61
C LEU A 525 11.51 124.70 -168.64
N THR A 526 10.23 124.73 -168.25
CA THR A 526 9.11 125.11 -169.14
C THR A 526 9.25 126.55 -169.64
N SER A 527 9.70 127.48 -168.78
CA SER A 527 10.02 128.86 -169.20
C SER A 527 11.19 128.92 -170.19
N LEU A 528 12.21 128.08 -170.00
CA LEU A 528 13.32 127.91 -170.95
C LEU A 528 12.84 127.31 -172.28
N GLU A 529 11.98 126.30 -172.25
CA GLU A 529 11.35 125.70 -173.44
C GLU A 529 10.48 126.71 -174.20
N GLU A 530 9.69 127.54 -173.51
CA GLU A 530 8.94 128.66 -174.12
C GLU A 530 9.86 129.71 -174.74
N LYS A 531 10.95 130.07 -174.05
CA LYS A 531 11.97 130.99 -174.60
C LYS A 531 12.63 130.38 -175.83
N ILE A 532 12.95 129.09 -175.83
CA ILE A 532 13.48 128.38 -177.00
C ILE A 532 12.45 128.37 -178.14
N LYS A 533 11.16 128.12 -177.88
CA LYS A 533 10.07 128.20 -178.89
C LYS A 533 9.75 129.59 -179.44
N LYS A 534 10.23 130.67 -178.80
CA LYS A 534 10.16 132.03 -179.35
C LYS A 534 11.36 132.38 -180.23
N VAL A 535 12.43 131.59 -180.15
CA VAL A 535 13.70 131.78 -180.87
C VAL A 535 13.88 130.71 -181.97
N SER A 536 13.23 129.56 -181.80
CA SER A 536 13.04 128.47 -182.76
C SER A 536 11.67 128.63 -183.42
#